data_AF-A0A7L3ZBQ2-F1
#
_entry.id   AF-A0A7L3ZBQ2-F1
#
_cell.length_a   1.000
_cell.length_b   1.000
_cell.length_c   1.000
_cell.angle_alpha   90.00
_cell.angle_beta   90.00
_cell.angle_gamma   90.00
#
_symmetry.space_group_name_H-M   'P 1'
#
loop_
_entity.id
_entity.type
_entity.pdbx_description
1 polymer ?
#
loop_
_entity_poly.entity_id
_entity_poly.type
_entity_poly.pdbx_seq_one_letter_code
_entity_poly.pdbx_strand_id
1 'polypeptide(L)'
;CIEGVLGKADYNHNKVNQWTAAIVEQSLTHLVKLGKTYKYIVTCAVMQRSGAGLHTASSCFWDTTTDGTCTVRWENRTMNCIVNVFAVAIIL
;
A
#
# COMPACT_ATOMS: atom_id res chain seq x y z
N CYS A 1 -1.85 -9.58 -0.65
CA CYS A 1 -2.40 -8.72 0.43
C CYS A 1 -3.73 -8.11 0.00
N ILE A 2 -3.75 -7.19 -0.98
CA ILE A 2 -4.96 -6.44 -1.36
C ILE A 2 -6.13 -7.36 -1.76
N GLU A 3 -5.92 -8.25 -2.72
CA GLU A 3 -6.96 -9.20 -3.20
C GLU A 3 -7.54 -10.06 -2.07
N GLY A 4 -6.71 -10.52 -1.14
CA GLY A 4 -7.15 -11.34 0.00
C GLY A 4 -8.02 -10.58 0.99
N VAL A 5 -7.88 -9.26 1.09
CA VAL A 5 -8.65 -8.41 2.03
C VAL A 5 -9.88 -7.81 1.36
N LEU A 6 -9.76 -7.34 0.11
CA LEU A 6 -10.80 -6.57 -0.58
C LEU A 6 -11.52 -7.34 -1.70
N GLY A 7 -10.97 -8.47 -2.18
CA GLY A 7 -11.44 -9.16 -3.40
C GLY A 7 -12.91 -9.56 -3.40
N LYS A 8 -13.48 -9.81 -2.21
CA LYS A 8 -14.90 -10.18 -2.02
C LYS A 8 -15.70 -9.12 -1.26
N ALA A 9 -15.12 -7.96 -1.00
CA ALA A 9 -15.77 -6.91 -0.23
C ALA A 9 -16.34 -5.83 -1.17
N ASP A 10 -17.54 -5.35 -0.84
CA ASP A 10 -18.04 -4.08 -1.34
C ASP A 10 -17.69 -2.96 -0.37
N TYR A 11 -17.55 -1.73 -0.90
CA TYR A 11 -17.19 -0.57 -0.09
C TYR A 11 -18.10 -0.39 1.12
N ASN A 12 -17.50 -0.28 2.30
CA ASN A 12 -18.17 0.02 3.55
C ASN A 12 -17.28 0.96 4.37
N HIS A 13 -17.73 2.20 4.58
CA HIS A 13 -16.99 3.24 5.28
C HIS A 13 -16.49 2.79 6.66
N ASN A 14 -17.31 2.06 7.41
CA ASN A 14 -16.98 1.60 8.77
C ASN A 14 -15.88 0.52 8.78
N LYS A 15 -15.58 -0.08 7.62
CA LYS A 15 -14.56 -1.12 7.47
C LYS A 15 -13.25 -0.62 6.85
N VAL A 16 -13.24 0.60 6.30
CA VAL A 16 -12.06 1.15 5.61
C VAL A 16 -10.81 1.12 6.49
N ASN A 17 -10.89 1.61 7.73
CA ASN A 17 -9.75 1.63 8.66
C ASN A 17 -9.25 0.22 9.00
N GLN A 18 -10.16 -0.75 9.11
CA GLN A 18 -9.79 -2.15 9.36
C GLN A 18 -9.06 -2.74 8.14
N TRP A 19 -9.56 -2.49 6.94
CA TRP A 19 -8.94 -3.00 5.71
C TRP A 19 -7.58 -2.38 5.44
N THR A 20 -7.43 -1.06 5.59
CA THR A 20 -6.13 -0.40 5.38
C THR A 20 -5.10 -0.90 6.37
N ALA A 21 -5.45 -1.04 7.65
CA ALA A 21 -4.57 -1.63 8.67
C ALA A 21 -4.15 -3.07 8.30
N ALA A 22 -5.11 -3.93 7.95
CA ALA A 22 -4.83 -5.32 7.57
C ALA A 22 -3.92 -5.42 6.33
N ILE A 23 -4.13 -4.58 5.32
CA ILE A 23 -3.30 -4.55 4.10
C ILE A 23 -1.88 -4.10 4.44
N VAL A 24 -1.72 -3.06 5.26
CA VAL A 24 -0.41 -2.54 5.69
C VAL A 24 0.34 -3.61 6.50
N GLU A 25 -0.30 -4.21 7.50
CA GLU A 25 0.31 -5.24 8.36
C GLU A 25 0.73 -6.48 7.58
N GLN A 26 -0.14 -7.01 6.70
CA GLN A 26 0.21 -8.16 5.86
C GLN A 26 1.38 -7.85 4.92
N SER A 27 1.39 -6.65 4.34
CA SER A 27 2.45 -6.22 3.42
C SER A 27 3.78 -6.07 4.15
N LEU A 28 3.80 -5.40 5.30
CA LEU A 28 4.98 -5.30 6.16
C LEU A 28 5.48 -6.67 6.61
N THR A 29 4.57 -7.56 7.01
CA THR A 29 4.92 -8.93 7.41
C THR A 29 5.63 -9.68 6.29
N HIS A 30 5.13 -9.59 5.05
CA HIS A 30 5.78 -10.22 3.91
C HIS A 30 7.13 -9.58 3.57
N LEU A 31 7.24 -8.25 3.63
CA LEU A 31 8.50 -7.53 3.34
C LEU A 31 9.59 -7.88 4.35
N VAL A 32 9.27 -7.87 5.64
CA VAL A 32 10.22 -8.22 6.71
C VAL A 32 10.67 -9.68 6.59
N LYS A 33 9.79 -10.60 6.19
CA LYS A 33 10.14 -12.01 5.94
C LYS A 33 11.16 -12.21 4.82
N LEU A 34 11.38 -11.22 3.94
CA LEU A 34 12.42 -11.30 2.91
C LEU A 34 13.84 -11.22 3.50
N GLY A 35 13.99 -10.81 4.77
CA GLY A 35 15.28 -10.79 5.45
C GLY A 35 16.29 -9.81 4.84
N LYS A 36 15.82 -8.77 4.13
CA LYS A 36 16.67 -7.73 3.55
C LYS A 36 16.82 -6.57 4.52
N THR A 37 17.99 -5.94 4.55
CA THR A 37 18.34 -4.81 5.41
C THR A 37 17.77 -3.49 4.88
N TYR A 38 16.46 -3.35 5.01
CA TYR A 38 15.73 -2.15 4.61
C TYR A 38 14.81 -1.68 5.74
N LYS A 39 14.66 -0.36 5.85
CA LYS A 39 13.53 0.25 6.52
C LYS A 39 12.36 0.30 5.53
N TYR A 40 11.29 -0.42 5.84
CA TYR A 40 10.08 -0.44 5.01
C TYR A 40 9.03 0.56 5.53
N ILE A 41 8.42 1.29 4.61
CA ILE A 41 7.28 2.16 4.86
C ILE A 41 6.16 1.70 3.92
N VAL A 42 4.97 1.44 4.45
CA VAL A 42 3.81 1.04 3.64
C VAL A 42 2.66 2.01 3.91
N THR A 43 2.10 2.58 2.86
CA THR A 43 0.88 3.38 2.91
C THR A 43 -0.22 2.68 2.11
N CYS A 44 -1.46 2.83 2.56
CA CYS A 44 -2.63 2.27 1.89
C CYS A 44 -3.75 3.32 1.89
N ALA A 45 -4.31 3.59 0.71
CA ALA A 45 -5.47 4.44 0.53
C ALA A 45 -6.60 3.61 -0.08
N VAL A 46 -7.79 3.64 0.51
CA VAL A 46 -9.01 3.03 -0.03
C VAL A 46 -10.05 4.13 -0.20
N MET A 47 -10.61 4.24 -1.41
CA MET A 47 -11.56 5.27 -1.78
C MET A 47 -12.81 4.65 -2.41
N GLN A 48 -13.99 5.11 -2.02
CA GLN A 48 -15.24 4.72 -2.68
C GLN A 48 -15.23 5.17 -4.14
N ARG A 49 -15.69 4.29 -5.04
CA ARG A 49 -15.85 4.61 -6.46
C ARG A 49 -17.20 5.32 -6.66
N SER A 50 -17.17 6.65 -6.58
CA SER A 50 -18.35 7.53 -6.71
C SER A 50 -18.32 8.43 -7.96
N GLY A 51 -17.41 8.16 -8.89
CA GLY A 51 -17.18 9.01 -10.07
C GLY A 51 -16.20 10.17 -9.84
N ALA A 52 -15.74 10.38 -8.61
CA ALA A 52 -14.66 11.31 -8.30
C ALA A 52 -13.29 10.76 -8.74
N GLY A 53 -12.40 11.66 -9.20
CA GLY A 53 -11.03 11.33 -9.54
C GLY A 53 -10.13 11.21 -8.31
N LEU A 54 -9.06 10.42 -8.42
CA LEU A 54 -8.01 10.28 -7.40
C LEU A 54 -6.63 10.42 -8.05
N HIS A 55 -5.86 11.41 -7.60
CA HIS A 55 -4.47 11.60 -8.00
C HIS A 55 -3.55 11.35 -6.81
N THR A 56 -2.57 10.48 -6.97
CA THR A 56 -1.55 10.18 -5.95
C THR A 56 -0.18 10.19 -6.61
N ALA A 57 0.75 10.93 -6.03
CA ALA A 57 2.15 10.99 -6.42
C ALA A 57 3.01 11.02 -5.16
N SER A 58 4.24 10.52 -5.26
CA SER A 58 5.24 10.60 -4.21
C SER A 58 6.56 11.06 -4.81
N SER A 59 7.28 11.90 -4.07
CA SER A 59 8.65 12.30 -4.37
C SER A 59 9.49 12.06 -3.13
N CYS A 60 10.73 11.61 -3.31
CA CYS A 60 11.62 11.20 -2.23
C CYS A 60 13.00 11.81 -2.46
N PHE A 61 13.64 12.23 -1.36
CA PHE A 61 15.04 12.63 -1.35
C PHE A 61 15.85 11.53 -0.64
N TRP A 62 16.59 10.76 -1.44
CA TRP A 62 17.15 9.45 -1.04
C TRP A 62 18.22 8.98 -2.03
N ASP A 63 18.84 7.82 -1.79
CA ASP A 63 19.83 7.22 -2.69
C ASP A 63 19.13 6.43 -3.80
N THR A 64 19.24 6.89 -5.05
CA THR A 64 18.57 6.28 -6.21
C THR A 64 19.12 4.92 -6.62
N THR A 65 20.25 4.50 -6.05
CA THR A 65 20.86 3.19 -6.32
C THR A 65 20.40 2.12 -5.35
N THR A 66 20.12 2.49 -4.11
CA THR A 66 19.83 1.54 -3.03
C THR A 66 18.39 1.61 -2.54
N ASP A 67 17.74 2.78 -2.63
CA ASP A 67 16.38 3.03 -2.18
C ASP A 67 15.37 2.89 -3.31
N GLY A 68 14.13 2.56 -2.99
CA GLY A 68 13.11 2.35 -4.01
C GLY A 68 11.68 2.40 -3.51
N THR A 69 10.76 2.57 -4.46
CA THR A 69 9.32 2.54 -4.20
C THR A 69 8.61 1.57 -5.15
N CYS A 70 7.49 1.01 -4.70
CA CYS A 70 6.59 0.21 -5.50
C CYS A 70 5.15 0.62 -5.18
N THR A 71 4.44 1.09 -6.21
CA THR A 71 3.01 1.42 -6.11
C THR A 71 2.18 0.33 -6.77
N VAL A 72 1.23 -0.24 -6.04
CA VAL A 72 0.23 -1.17 -6.55
C VAL A 72 -1.13 -0.51 -6.52
N ARG A 73 -1.78 -0.46 -7.68
CA ARG A 73 -3.17 -0.01 -7.82
C ARG A 73 -4.07 -1.22 -7.99
N TRP A 74 -5.19 -1.21 -7.29
CA TRP A 74 -6.21 -2.25 -7.33
C TRP A 74 -7.58 -1.59 -7.36
N GLU A 75 -8.52 -2.19 -8.07
CA GLU A 75 -9.89 -1.70 -8.13
C GLU A 75 -10.88 -2.85 -8.18
N ASN A 76 -12.09 -2.57 -7.70
CA ASN A 76 -13.26 -3.38 -8.01
C ASN A 76 -14.43 -2.47 -8.40
N ARG A 77 -15.64 -3.04 -8.39
CA ARG A 77 -16.86 -2.32 -8.76
C ARG A 77 -17.16 -1.13 -7.86
N THR A 78 -16.84 -1.18 -6.57
CA THR A 78 -17.30 -0.21 -5.56
C THR A 78 -16.20 0.64 -4.93
N MET A 79 -14.92 0.32 -5.15
CA MET A 79 -13.79 1.05 -4.58
C MET A 79 -12.50 0.93 -5.39
N ASN A 80 -11.62 1.92 -5.18
CA ASN A 80 -10.23 1.93 -5.59
C ASN A 80 -9.33 1.75 -4.36
N CYS A 81 -8.23 1.03 -4.50
CA CYS A 81 -7.20 0.86 -3.49
C CYS A 81 -5.83 1.16 -4.09
N ILE A 82 -5.03 1.97 -3.42
CA ILE A 82 -3.64 2.26 -3.79
C ILE A 82 -2.76 1.92 -2.59
N VAL A 83 -1.78 1.05 -2.79
CA VAL A 83 -0.76 0.73 -1.79
C VAL A 83 0.58 1.22 -2.33
N ASN A 84 1.31 1.98 -1.51
CA ASN A 84 2.67 2.37 -1.82
C ASN A 84 3.64 1.77 -0.80
N VAL A 85 4.69 1.14 -1.29
CA VAL A 85 5.79 0.63 -0.47
C VAL A 85 7.01 1.49 -0.77
N PHE A 86 7.71 1.92 0.27
CA PHE A 86 9.06 2.48 0.17
C PHE A 86 10.02 1.57 0.92
N ALA A 87 11.15 1.28 0.31
CA ALA A 87 12.24 0.53 0.90
C ALA A 87 13.47 1.44 0.91
N VAL A 88 13.95 1.80 2.10
CA VAL A 88 15.14 2.62 2.31
C VAL A 88 16.24 1.75 2.88
N ALA A 89 17.36 1.62 2.18
CA ALA A 89 18.47 0.76 2.58
C ALA A 89 19.04 1.23 3.91
N ILE A 90 19.35 0.27 4.78
CA ILE A 90 20.10 0.54 6.00
C ILE A 90 21.54 0.12 5.72
N ILE A 91 22.40 1.11 5.53
CA ILE A 91 23.85 0.89 5.44
C ILE A 91 24.38 0.94 6.87
N LEU A 92 24.91 -0.19 7.34
CA LEU A 92 25.65 -0.29 8.60
C LEU A 92 27.14 -0.01 8.34
#